data_AF-A0A5B0DRK6-F1
#
_entry.id   AF-A0A5B0DRK6-F1
#
_cell.length_a   1.000
_cell.length_b   1.000
_cell.length_c   1.000
_cell.angle_alpha   90.00
_cell.angle_beta   90.00
_cell.angle_gamma   90.00
#
_symmetry.space_group_name_H-M   'P 1'
#
loop_
_entity.id
_entity.type
_entity.pdbx_description
1 polymer ?
#
loop_
_entity_poly.entity_id
_entity_poly.type
_entity_poly.pdbx_seq_one_letter_code
_entity_poly.pdbx_strand_id
1 'polypeptide(L)'
;MPNPLAGLPPRLLRTKEAARFLGISIRTLEKHRTYGTGPTYRKVGGRVLYTVRDLEDWSAVGERKSTRDKTAGTVFPARPLTPQERNER
;
A
#
# COMPACT_ATOMS: atom_id res chain seq x y z
N MET A 1 3.44 -7.16 28.89
CA MET A 1 4.82 -6.79 28.48
C MET A 1 4.72 -5.59 27.56
N PRO A 2 5.35 -4.45 27.87
CA PRO A 2 5.38 -3.31 26.94
C PRO A 2 6.15 -3.68 25.67
N ASN A 3 5.69 -3.19 24.52
CA ASN A 3 6.39 -3.36 23.25
C ASN A 3 7.79 -2.70 23.37
N PRO A 4 8.90 -3.44 23.27
CA PRO A 4 10.25 -2.90 23.45
C PRO A 4 10.63 -1.85 22.38
N LEU A 5 9.83 -1.72 21.33
CA LEU A 5 10.03 -0.74 20.26
C LEU A 5 9.19 0.55 20.43
N ALA A 6 8.40 0.68 21.50
CA ALA A 6 7.43 1.76 21.67
C ALA A 6 8.02 3.18 21.78
N GLY A 7 9.34 3.33 21.93
CA GLY A 7 10.05 4.62 21.92
C GLY A 7 10.98 4.83 20.72
N LEU A 8 11.05 3.88 19.78
CA LEU A 8 11.91 3.99 18.61
C LEU A 8 11.18 4.76 17.49
N PRO A 9 11.94 5.49 16.64
CA PRO A 9 11.35 6.20 15.52
C PRO A 9 10.60 5.25 14.57
N PRO A 10 9.54 5.71 13.89
CA PRO A 10 8.73 4.88 13.01
C PRO A 10 9.58 4.16 11.96
N ARG A 11 9.43 2.84 11.85
CA ARG A 11 10.20 2.04 10.90
C ARG A 11 9.76 2.33 9.47
N LEU A 12 10.67 2.88 8.68
CA LEU A 12 10.48 3.11 7.25
C LEU A 12 11.02 1.94 6.44
N LEU A 13 10.18 1.40 5.57
CA LEU A 13 10.48 0.29 4.68
C LEU A 13 10.85 0.78 3.29
N ARG A 14 11.88 0.19 2.68
CA ARG A 14 12.15 0.39 1.25
C ARG A 14 11.19 -0.44 0.41
N THR A 15 11.11 -0.15 -0.90
CA THR A 15 10.24 -0.88 -1.85
C THR A 15 10.36 -2.41 -1.74
N LYS A 16 11.58 -2.94 -1.60
CA LYS A 16 11.80 -4.39 -1.45
C LYS A 16 11.19 -4.97 -0.17
N GLU A 17 11.23 -4.23 0.92
CA GLU A 17 10.68 -4.64 2.20
C GLU A 17 9.16 -4.48 2.22
N ALA A 18 8.66 -3.37 1.68
CA ALA A 18 7.23 -3.12 1.54
C ALA A 18 6.54 -4.17 0.65
N ALA A 19 7.16 -4.53 -0.48
CA ALA A 19 6.64 -5.59 -1.35
C ALA A 19 6.58 -6.95 -0.64
N ARG A 20 7.62 -7.29 0.12
CA ARG A 20 7.64 -8.50 0.96
C ARG A 20 6.58 -8.46 2.06
N PHE A 21 6.39 -7.31 2.71
CA PHE A 21 5.36 -7.12 3.73
C PHE A 21 3.95 -7.37 3.17
N LEU A 22 3.66 -6.86 1.98
CA LEU A 22 2.38 -7.04 1.29
C LEU A 22 2.21 -8.40 0.59
N GLY A 23 3.28 -9.21 0.50
CA GLY A 23 3.26 -10.48 -0.24
C GLY A 23 3.14 -10.34 -1.76
N ILE A 24 3.47 -9.18 -2.34
CA ILE A 24 3.44 -8.94 -3.80
C ILE A 24 4.85 -8.76 -4.37
N SER A 25 4.98 -8.90 -5.69
CA SER A 25 6.27 -8.65 -6.35
C SER A 25 6.69 -7.18 -6.26
N ILE A 26 8.00 -6.93 -6.19
CA ILE A 26 8.57 -5.57 -6.20
C ILE A 26 8.08 -4.78 -7.43
N ARG A 27 8.10 -5.44 -8.60
CA ARG A 27 7.67 -4.84 -9.88
C ARG A 27 6.18 -4.47 -9.85
N THR A 28 5.35 -5.26 -9.17
CA THR A 28 3.92 -4.96 -8.98
C THR A 28 3.74 -3.72 -8.11
N LEU A 29 4.45 -3.63 -6.98
CA LEU A 29 4.40 -2.44 -6.12
C LEU A 29 4.89 -1.17 -6.83
N GLU A 30 5.94 -1.30 -7.67
CA GLU A 30 6.42 -0.20 -8.51
C GLU A 30 5.37 0.26 -9.52
N LYS A 31 4.63 -0.67 -10.15
CA LYS A 31 3.52 -0.32 -11.03
C LYS A 31 2.38 0.38 -10.28
N HIS A 32 1.99 -0.12 -9.12
CA HIS A 32 0.99 0.53 -8.27
C HIS A 32 1.38 1.98 -7.95
N ARG A 33 2.66 2.23 -7.68
CA ARG A 33 3.18 3.59 -7.51
C ARG A 33 3.04 4.44 -8.78
N THR A 34 3.43 3.91 -9.94
CA THR A 34 3.34 4.63 -11.23
C THR A 34 1.91 5.02 -11.58
N TYR A 35 0.94 4.13 -11.33
CA TYR A 35 -0.47 4.38 -11.64
C TYR A 35 -1.24 5.07 -10.50
N GLY A 36 -0.61 5.24 -9.34
CA GLY A 36 -1.24 5.79 -8.15
C GLY A 36 -2.28 4.86 -7.51
N THR A 37 -2.27 3.57 -7.81
CA THR A 37 -3.20 2.59 -7.24
C THR A 37 -2.64 1.87 -6.00
N GLY A 38 -1.47 2.31 -5.54
CA GLY A 38 -0.73 1.72 -4.43
C GLY A 38 -0.85 2.45 -3.09
N PRO A 39 -0.17 1.92 -2.06
CA PRO A 39 -0.06 2.56 -0.76
C PRO A 39 0.67 3.90 -0.84
N THR A 40 0.40 4.78 0.13
CA THR A 40 1.09 6.06 0.27
C THR A 40 2.59 5.84 0.41
N TYR A 41 3.37 6.53 -0.41
CA TYR A 41 4.83 6.48 -0.38
C TYR A 41 5.41 7.87 -0.07
N ARG A 42 6.63 7.87 0.47
CA ARG A 42 7.40 9.08 0.76
C ARG A 42 8.63 9.11 -0.13
N LYS A 43 8.80 10.20 -0.87
CA LYS A 43 9.98 10.43 -1.71
C LYS A 43 11.03 11.18 -0.89
N VAL A 44 12.16 10.53 -0.64
CA VAL A 44 13.29 11.12 0.11
C VAL A 44 14.53 11.04 -0.78
N GLY A 45 14.81 12.14 -1.49
CA GLY A 45 15.82 12.20 -2.53
C GLY A 45 15.62 11.09 -3.58
N GLY A 46 16.66 10.29 -3.83
CA GLY A 46 16.59 9.16 -4.77
C GLY A 46 15.72 7.99 -4.30
N ARG A 47 15.36 7.90 -3.01
CA ARG A 47 14.75 6.72 -2.40
C ARG A 47 13.23 6.86 -2.24
N VAL A 48 12.54 5.72 -2.24
CA VAL A 48 11.10 5.61 -1.97
C VAL A 48 10.94 4.80 -0.69
N LEU A 49 10.22 5.36 0.26
CA LEU A 49 9.99 4.79 1.57
C LEU A 49 8.49 4.63 1.83
N TYR A 50 8.14 3.61 2.60
CA TYR A 50 6.79 3.34 3.07
C TYR A 50 6.82 3.25 4.59
N THR A 51 5.76 3.72 5.26
CA THR A 51 5.55 3.33 6.66
C THR A 51 4.80 2.01 6.70
N VAL A 52 4.97 1.24 7.77
CA VAL A 52 4.14 0.04 7.99
C VAL A 52 2.66 0.42 8.01
N ARG A 53 2.33 1.55 8.66
CA ARG A 53 0.95 2.03 8.78
C ARG A 53 0.30 2.29 7.41
N ASP A 54 1.00 2.97 6.50
CA ASP A 54 0.48 3.24 5.15
C ASP A 54 0.25 1.95 4.35
N LEU A 55 1.07 0.91 4.57
CA LEU A 55 0.89 -0.39 3.93
C LEU A 55 -0.31 -1.14 4.50
N GLU A 56 -0.49 -1.10 5.82
CA GLU A 56 -1.65 -1.69 6.51
C GLU A 56 -2.94 -1.00 6.10
N ASP A 57 -2.98 0.33 6.12
CA ASP A 57 -4.16 1.12 5.74
C ASP A 57 -4.56 0.83 4.28
N TRP A 58 -3.60 0.73 3.36
CA TRP A 58 -3.89 0.35 1.97
C TRP A 58 -4.39 -1.09 1.84
N SER A 59 -3.80 -2.03 2.58
CA SER A 59 -4.28 -3.43 2.60
C SER A 59 -5.70 -3.53 3.16
N ALA A 60 -6.03 -2.70 4.15
CA ALA A 60 -7.35 -2.67 4.78
C ALA A 60 -8.46 -2.20 3.82
N VAL A 61 -8.13 -1.36 2.82
CA VAL A 61 -9.09 -0.98 1.76
C VAL A 61 -9.64 -2.22 1.05
N GLY A 62 -8.75 -3.17 0.73
CA GLY A 62 -9.09 -4.42 0.06
C GLY A 62 -9.59 -5.53 0.99
N GLU A 63 -9.70 -5.28 2.30
CA GLU A 63 -10.15 -6.28 3.25
C GLU A 63 -11.60 -6.69 2.95
N ARG A 64 -11.87 -7.99 2.98
CA ARG A 64 -13.19 -8.57 2.72
C ARG A 64 -13.44 -9.69 3.72
N LYS A 65 -14.57 -9.65 4.43
CA LYS A 65 -14.98 -10.73 5.32
C LYS A 65 -15.73 -11.85 4.59
N SER A 66 -16.31 -11.53 3.44
CA SER A 66 -17.07 -12.47 2.62
C SER A 66 -16.88 -12.15 1.14
N THR A 67 -16.95 -13.18 0.29
CA THR A 67 -16.89 -13.03 -1.17
C THR A 67 -18.05 -12.22 -1.75
N ARG A 68 -19.13 -12.02 -0.98
CA ARG A 68 -20.28 -11.18 -1.34
C ARG A 68 -20.24 -9.79 -0.70
N ASP A 69 -19.20 -9.46 0.06
CA ASP A 69 -19.10 -8.17 0.74
C ASP A 69 -18.91 -7.04 -0.28
N LYS A 70 -19.94 -6.20 -0.41
CA LYS A 70 -19.99 -5.06 -1.34
C LYS A 70 -19.57 -3.75 -0.67
N THR A 71 -19.36 -3.73 0.64
CA THR A 71 -19.15 -2.49 1.40
C THR A 71 -17.70 -2.05 1.41
N ALA A 72 -16.77 -2.98 1.25
CA ALA A 72 -15.37 -2.63 1.39
C ALA A 72 -14.79 -1.96 0.13
N GLY A 73 -13.73 -1.18 0.33
CA GLY A 73 -13.17 -0.29 -0.69
C GLY A 73 -12.46 -1.01 -1.83
N THR A 74 -12.26 -0.33 -2.95
CA THR A 74 -11.63 -0.92 -4.14
C THR A 74 -10.14 -0.61 -4.20
N VAL A 75 -9.30 -1.64 -4.12
CA VAL A 75 -7.88 -1.55 -4.49
C VAL A 75 -7.78 -1.81 -5.99
N PHE A 76 -7.54 -0.75 -6.76
CA PHE A 76 -7.45 -0.87 -8.21
C PHE A 76 -6.21 -1.66 -8.64
N PRO A 77 -6.30 -2.43 -9.75
CA PRO A 77 -5.16 -3.17 -10.29
C PRO A 77 -4.00 -2.23 -10.68
N ALA A 78 -2.79 -2.79 -10.75
CA ALA A 78 -1.59 -2.08 -11.17
C ALA A 78 -1.53 -1.84 -12.70
N ARG A 79 -2.56 -1.14 -13.21
CA ARG A 79 -2.71 -0.69 -14.61
C ARG A 79 -3.22 0.76 -14.64
N PRO A 80 -3.14 1.45 -15.79
CA PRO A 80 -3.83 2.73 -15.95
C PRO A 80 -5.32 2.59 -15.62
N LEU A 81 -5.82 3.50 -14.79
CA LEU A 81 -7.24 3.62 -14.50
C LEU A 81 -7.98 4.14 -15.72
N THR A 82 -9.16 3.57 -15.98
CA THR A 82 -10.08 4.13 -16.98
C THR A 82 -10.57 5.52 -16.52
N PRO A 83 -11.13 6.34 -17.43
CA PRO A 83 -11.71 7.63 -17.05
C PRO A 83 -12.77 7.51 -15.94
N GLN A 84 -13.58 6.45 -15.98
CA GLN A 84 -14.61 6.16 -14.97
C GLN A 84 -13.99 5.83 -13.61
N GLU A 85 -13.05 4.88 -13.57
CA GLU A 85 -12.36 4.47 -12.34
C GLU A 85 -11.58 5.62 -11.68
N ARG A 86 -11.11 6.59 -12.47
CA ARG A 86 -10.41 7.77 -11.95
C ARG A 86 -11.34 8.73 -11.21
N ASN A 87 -12.60 8.84 -11.64
CA ASN A 87 -13.60 9.70 -10.98
C ASN A 87 -14.12 9.07 -9.68
N GLU A 88 -14.05 7.75 -9.56
CA GLU A 88 -14.47 6.98 -8.39
C GLU A 88 -13.37 6.83 -7.33
N ARG A 89 -12.16 7.30 -7.63
CA ARG A 89 -10.98 7.17 -6.78
C ARG A 89 -10.94 8.19 -5.64
#